data_AF-S4PXN1-F1
#
_entry.id   AF-S4PXN1-F1
#
_cell.length_a   1.000
_cell.length_b   1.000
_cell.length_c   1.000
_cell.angle_alpha   90.00
_cell.angle_beta   90.00
_cell.angle_gamma   90.00
#
_symmetry.space_group_name_H-M   'P 1'
#
loop_
_entity.id
_entity.type
_entity.pdbx_description
1 polymer ?
#
loop_
_entity_poly.entity_id
_entity_poly.type
_entity_poly.pdbx_seq_one_letter_code
_entity_poly.pdbx_strand_id
1 'polypeptide(L)'
;MKGDKNVDIQALKDIANKLRIDSIVATNASKSGHPTSCASMAEMMSVLFFHTMRYKISAPKDPSADRFILSKGHAAPILYAAWAEAGLFPVEDLKNLRKLDSDLEGHPTPRLNFIDVGTGSLGQGLAVAAGMAYVGKYFDQAPYRVFCLVGDGEAAEGSIWEALHFASHYKLDNLVVLFDVNRLGQSEPTSLQHQMDVYAARLKAFGLHTLVVDGHDVGELAKALDEAAARAGQPTAIVAKTYKGRGFPAIEDQDNWHGKALGAEGDKIIKHLQSQIKNASISLKPQPPLAEAPKVHISDITLSSPPAYKKGELVATRLAYGTGLKKIADTNLRVIAMDGDTKNSTFSDKLRNAYPDRYVECFIAEQTLVGVATGAACRDRAVVFASTFAAFFTRTFDQIRMGAISQSNINLVGSHCGVSIGEDGPSQMGLEDLALFRAVPTATVFYPSDAVSTERAVELAANTRGICYLRTSRPNTAVIYDNDTVFKVGEAKLVRSGTSDRVLLVGAGVTLHAALAAADTLAQ
;
A
#
# COMPACT_ATOMS: atom_id res chain seq x y z
N MET A 1 -17.02 12.34 -24.28
CA MET A 1 -16.40 12.77 -25.55
C MET A 1 -15.78 11.56 -26.21
N LYS A 2 -16.35 11.06 -27.32
CA LYS A 2 -15.68 10.09 -28.19
C LYS A 2 -14.70 10.87 -29.07
N GLY A 3 -13.51 11.12 -28.53
CA GLY A 3 -12.40 11.66 -29.29
C GLY A 3 -11.71 10.49 -29.99
N ASP A 4 -11.79 10.48 -31.31
CA ASP A 4 -11.12 9.58 -32.23
C ASP A 4 -9.60 9.65 -31.99
N LYS A 5 -9.08 8.88 -31.02
CA LYS A 5 -7.64 8.73 -30.81
C LYS A 5 -7.19 7.63 -31.77
N ASN A 6 -6.72 8.01 -32.96
CA ASN A 6 -5.93 7.07 -33.76
C ASN A 6 -4.75 6.61 -32.88
N VAL A 7 -4.82 5.38 -32.39
CA VAL A 7 -3.75 4.75 -31.62
C VAL A 7 -2.58 4.56 -32.58
N ASP A 8 -1.45 5.21 -32.32
CA ASP A 8 -0.23 4.96 -33.08
C ASP A 8 0.40 3.64 -32.63
N ILE A 9 -0.15 2.55 -33.19
CA ILE A 9 0.25 1.19 -32.87
C ILE A 9 1.74 0.96 -33.10
N GLN A 10 2.31 1.55 -34.16
CA GLN A 10 3.72 1.34 -34.48
C GLN A 10 4.61 2.08 -33.48
N ALA A 11 4.29 3.32 -33.13
CA ALA A 11 5.05 4.07 -32.13
C ALA A 11 5.04 3.35 -30.77
N LEU A 12 3.90 2.81 -30.35
CA LEU A 12 3.79 2.07 -29.10
C LEU A 12 4.56 0.74 -29.13
N LYS A 13 4.61 0.03 -30.27
CA LYS A 13 5.47 -1.16 -30.46
C LYS A 13 6.96 -0.80 -30.37
N ASP A 14 7.34 0.30 -30.99
CA ASP A 14 8.73 0.79 -30.95
C ASP A 14 9.13 1.15 -29.51
N ILE A 15 8.28 1.87 -28.77
CA ILE A 15 8.50 2.16 -27.34
C ILE A 15 8.59 0.87 -26.52
N ALA A 16 7.71 -0.11 -26.71
CA ALA A 16 7.80 -1.39 -26.00
C ALA A 16 9.16 -2.07 -26.20
N ASN A 17 9.71 -2.02 -27.42
CA ASN A 17 11.05 -2.55 -27.70
C ASN A 17 12.18 -1.71 -27.08
N LYS A 18 12.05 -0.37 -27.01
CA LYS A 18 13.00 0.46 -26.24
C LYS A 18 12.99 0.07 -24.75
N LEU A 19 11.82 -0.08 -24.15
CA LEU A 19 11.67 -0.52 -22.75
C LEU A 19 12.31 -1.89 -22.49
N ARG A 20 12.21 -2.83 -23.44
CA ARG A 20 12.93 -4.11 -23.38
C ARG A 20 14.44 -3.92 -23.40
N ILE A 21 14.95 -3.15 -24.36
CA ILE A 21 16.39 -2.86 -24.51
C ILE A 21 16.93 -2.23 -23.23
N ASP A 22 16.26 -1.20 -22.71
CA ASP A 22 16.67 -0.47 -21.52
C ASP A 22 16.69 -1.37 -20.28
N SER A 23 15.71 -2.27 -20.16
CA SER A 23 15.68 -3.27 -19.08
C SER A 23 16.86 -4.24 -19.18
N ILE A 24 17.24 -4.68 -20.38
CA ILE A 24 18.43 -5.53 -20.59
C ILE A 24 19.70 -4.74 -20.24
N VAL A 25 19.83 -3.51 -20.73
CA VAL A 25 21.00 -2.64 -20.48
C VAL A 25 21.19 -2.42 -18.99
N ALA A 26 20.13 -2.04 -18.27
CA ALA A 26 20.16 -1.79 -16.83
C ALA A 26 20.57 -3.06 -16.05
N THR A 27 19.91 -4.19 -16.33
CA THR A 27 20.18 -5.45 -15.61
C THR A 27 21.53 -6.08 -15.94
N ASN A 28 22.03 -5.91 -17.17
CA ASN A 28 23.38 -6.31 -17.54
C ASN A 28 24.43 -5.43 -16.85
N ALA A 29 24.20 -4.12 -16.75
CA ALA A 29 25.11 -3.21 -16.05
C ALA A 29 25.24 -3.57 -14.55
N SER A 30 24.13 -3.95 -13.90
CA SER A 30 24.12 -4.40 -12.50
C SER A 30 24.45 -5.88 -12.31
N LYS A 31 24.65 -6.65 -13.40
CA LYS A 31 24.85 -8.10 -13.42
C LYS A 31 23.79 -8.90 -12.64
N SER A 32 22.61 -8.31 -12.46
CA SER A 32 21.52 -8.84 -11.63
C SER A 32 20.20 -8.15 -11.99
N GLY A 33 19.07 -8.82 -11.77
CA GLY A 33 17.73 -8.27 -12.04
C GLY A 33 16.91 -9.17 -12.95
N HIS A 34 15.76 -8.68 -13.42
CA HIS A 34 14.69 -9.52 -13.98
C HIS A 34 14.28 -9.08 -15.41
N PRO A 35 15.19 -9.12 -16.40
CA PRO A 35 14.88 -8.65 -17.76
C PRO A 35 13.77 -9.45 -18.43
N THR A 36 13.65 -10.75 -18.15
CA THR A 36 12.58 -11.60 -18.70
C THR A 36 11.19 -11.27 -18.14
N SER A 37 11.11 -10.91 -16.85
CA SER A 37 9.89 -10.40 -16.22
C SER A 37 9.51 -9.00 -16.72
N CYS A 38 10.48 -8.20 -17.14
CA CYS A 38 10.24 -6.89 -17.77
C CYS A 38 9.66 -7.09 -19.18
N ALA A 39 10.26 -7.98 -19.96
CA ALA A 39 9.92 -8.19 -21.36
C ALA A 39 8.47 -8.66 -21.62
N SER A 40 7.90 -9.46 -20.72
CA SER A 40 6.50 -9.94 -20.84
C SER A 40 5.48 -8.81 -20.79
N MET A 41 5.81 -7.70 -20.12
CA MET A 41 4.89 -6.59 -19.86
C MET A 41 5.21 -5.31 -20.63
N ALA A 42 6.12 -5.37 -21.61
CA ALA A 42 6.60 -4.18 -22.30
C ALA A 42 5.51 -3.45 -23.09
N GLU A 43 4.62 -4.18 -23.78
CA GLU A 43 3.47 -3.56 -24.46
C GLU A 43 2.48 -2.94 -23.46
N MET A 44 2.18 -3.63 -22.34
CA MET A 44 1.32 -3.08 -21.29
C MET A 44 1.89 -1.77 -20.73
N MET A 45 3.20 -1.73 -20.45
CA MET A 45 3.88 -0.50 -19.98
C MET A 45 3.84 0.61 -21.03
N SER A 46 4.11 0.27 -22.29
CA SER A 46 4.05 1.23 -23.41
C SER A 46 2.65 1.86 -23.54
N VAL A 47 1.60 1.03 -23.60
CA VAL A 47 0.22 1.50 -23.75
C VAL A 47 -0.25 2.29 -22.52
N LEU A 48 0.12 1.85 -21.31
CA LEU A 48 -0.24 2.57 -20.09
C LEU A 48 0.44 3.94 -20.03
N PHE A 49 1.77 4.01 -20.12
CA PHE A 49 2.52 5.26 -19.91
C PHE A 49 2.34 6.27 -21.04
N PHE A 50 2.24 5.81 -22.29
CA PHE A 50 2.36 6.70 -23.45
C PHE A 50 1.06 6.87 -24.25
N HIS A 51 -0.03 6.21 -23.84
CA HIS A 51 -1.34 6.36 -24.47
C HIS A 51 -2.49 6.58 -23.48
N THR A 52 -2.52 5.78 -22.40
CA THR A 52 -3.69 5.65 -21.52
C THR A 52 -3.62 6.61 -20.33
N MET A 53 -2.53 6.54 -19.56
CA MET A 53 -2.39 7.27 -18.31
C MET A 53 -2.21 8.77 -18.54
N ARG A 54 -2.64 9.52 -17.53
CA ARG A 54 -2.58 10.98 -17.50
C ARG A 54 -1.78 11.47 -16.31
N TYR A 55 -0.61 12.05 -16.55
CA TYR A 55 0.29 12.48 -15.48
C TYR A 55 1.22 13.61 -15.95
N LYS A 56 1.95 14.22 -15.01
CA LYS A 56 2.91 15.29 -15.28
C LYS A 56 4.32 14.80 -14.94
N ILE A 57 5.23 14.89 -15.91
CA ILE A 57 6.65 14.56 -15.69
C ILE A 57 7.27 15.53 -14.68
N SER A 58 6.91 16.82 -14.75
CA SER A 58 7.39 17.84 -13.81
C SER A 58 6.88 17.68 -12.37
N ALA A 59 5.85 16.86 -12.17
CA ALA A 59 5.28 16.58 -10.86
C ALA A 59 4.76 15.12 -10.80
N PRO A 60 5.64 14.11 -10.68
CA PRO A 60 5.23 12.70 -10.73
C PRO A 60 4.21 12.29 -9.66
N LYS A 61 4.25 12.97 -8.50
CA LYS A 61 3.30 12.81 -7.39
C LYS A 61 2.13 13.81 -7.41
N ASP A 62 1.84 14.46 -8.54
CA ASP A 62 0.67 15.36 -8.67
C ASP A 62 -0.61 14.63 -8.18
N PRO A 63 -1.40 15.21 -7.27
CA PRO A 63 -2.56 14.54 -6.68
C PRO A 63 -3.69 14.27 -7.69
N SER A 64 -3.60 14.80 -8.90
CA SER A 64 -4.57 14.64 -9.98
C SER A 64 -4.10 13.64 -11.05
N ALA A 65 -2.85 13.19 -11.00
CA ALA A 65 -2.30 12.23 -11.97
C ALA A 65 -2.89 10.83 -11.78
N ASP A 66 -3.03 10.05 -12.85
CA ASP A 66 -3.27 8.62 -12.72
C ASP A 66 -2.15 7.97 -11.89
N ARG A 67 -2.50 6.92 -11.14
CA ARG A 67 -1.57 6.17 -10.29
C ARG A 67 -1.22 4.86 -10.96
N PHE A 68 0.04 4.47 -10.91
CA PHE A 68 0.50 3.17 -11.36
C PHE A 68 1.23 2.45 -10.24
N ILE A 69 0.76 1.25 -9.91
CA ILE A 69 1.40 0.34 -8.95
C ILE A 69 1.94 -0.87 -9.71
N LEU A 70 3.26 -1.01 -9.70
CA LEU A 70 3.93 -2.23 -10.16
C LEU A 70 3.93 -3.26 -9.02
N SER A 71 2.87 -4.06 -8.90
CA SER A 71 2.75 -5.05 -7.82
C SER A 71 3.83 -6.13 -7.91
N LYS A 72 4.14 -6.60 -9.14
CA LYS A 72 5.32 -7.42 -9.42
C LYS A 72 6.62 -6.62 -9.40
N GLY A 73 6.96 -6.03 -8.24
CA GLY A 73 8.02 -5.02 -8.09
C GLY A 73 9.40 -5.44 -8.59
N HIS A 74 9.68 -6.74 -8.73
CA HIS A 74 10.95 -7.21 -9.29
C HIS A 74 11.18 -6.79 -10.76
N ALA A 75 10.11 -6.40 -11.47
CA ALA A 75 10.18 -5.79 -12.80
C ALA A 75 10.52 -4.28 -12.78
N ALA A 76 11.05 -3.76 -11.65
CA ALA A 76 11.44 -2.35 -11.50
C ALA A 76 12.20 -1.73 -12.70
N PRO A 77 13.14 -2.43 -13.37
CA PRO A 77 13.88 -1.85 -14.49
C PRO A 77 12.99 -1.30 -15.61
N ILE A 78 11.85 -1.94 -15.92
CA ILE A 78 10.96 -1.45 -16.98
C ILE A 78 10.12 -0.24 -16.54
N LEU A 79 9.83 -0.13 -15.25
CA LEU A 79 9.20 1.06 -14.68
C LEU A 79 10.16 2.25 -14.75
N TYR A 80 11.43 2.04 -14.43
CA TYR A 80 12.45 3.07 -14.53
C TYR A 80 12.67 3.48 -15.99
N ALA A 81 12.73 2.51 -16.91
CA ALA A 81 12.80 2.78 -18.34
C ALA A 81 11.62 3.61 -18.84
N ALA A 82 10.38 3.30 -18.40
CA ALA A 82 9.20 4.07 -18.80
C ALA A 82 9.25 5.54 -18.34
N TRP A 83 9.77 5.81 -17.13
CA TRP A 83 9.97 7.18 -16.65
C TRP A 83 11.12 7.91 -17.36
N ALA A 84 12.22 7.22 -17.66
CA ALA A 84 13.34 7.77 -18.44
C ALA A 84 12.90 8.13 -19.87
N GLU A 85 12.17 7.23 -20.53
CA GLU A 85 11.61 7.42 -21.88
C GLU A 85 10.51 8.50 -21.92
N ALA A 86 9.77 8.68 -20.82
CA ALA A 86 8.89 9.83 -20.66
C ALA A 86 9.66 11.15 -20.50
N GLY A 87 10.97 11.12 -20.23
CA GLY A 87 11.83 12.28 -20.11
C GLY A 87 11.98 12.83 -18.69
N LEU A 88 11.74 12.01 -17.66
CA LEU A 88 11.92 12.43 -16.27
C LEU A 88 13.41 12.58 -15.90
N PHE A 89 14.25 11.68 -16.41
CA PHE A 89 15.70 11.67 -16.22
C PHE A 89 16.37 10.99 -17.44
N PRO A 90 17.68 11.19 -17.65
CA PRO A 90 18.38 10.62 -18.81
C PRO A 90 18.36 9.08 -18.83
N VAL A 91 18.18 8.50 -20.03
CA VAL A 91 18.16 7.03 -20.22
C VAL A 91 19.50 6.39 -19.82
N GLU A 92 20.63 7.09 -19.97
CA GLU A 92 21.93 6.57 -19.53
C GLU A 92 22.00 6.25 -18.03
N ASP A 93 21.23 6.94 -17.19
CA ASP A 93 21.22 6.75 -15.74
C ASP A 93 20.69 5.37 -15.34
N LEU A 94 19.94 4.70 -16.22
CA LEU A 94 19.46 3.32 -16.01
C LEU A 94 20.62 2.32 -15.78
N LYS A 95 21.83 2.62 -16.27
CA LYS A 95 23.04 1.82 -16.00
C LYS A 95 23.50 1.88 -14.55
N ASN A 96 22.92 2.76 -13.73
CA ASN A 96 23.18 2.86 -12.30
C ASN A 96 22.26 1.98 -11.45
N LEU A 97 21.37 1.20 -12.07
CA LEU A 97 20.52 0.22 -11.39
C LEU A 97 21.29 -0.58 -10.33
N ARG A 98 20.73 -0.69 -9.12
CA ARG A 98 21.23 -1.48 -7.97
C ARG A 98 22.61 -1.07 -7.44
N LYS A 99 23.20 0.02 -7.90
CA LYS A 99 24.41 0.57 -7.27
C LYS A 99 24.07 1.19 -5.92
N LEU A 100 25.01 1.11 -4.98
CA LEU A 100 24.83 1.61 -3.61
C LEU A 100 24.48 3.11 -3.55
N ASP A 101 25.05 3.88 -4.48
CA ASP A 101 24.91 5.33 -4.61
C ASP A 101 23.81 5.76 -5.59
N SER A 102 22.97 4.83 -6.05
CA SER A 102 21.82 5.12 -6.91
C SER A 102 20.51 4.88 -6.20
N ASP A 103 19.54 5.78 -6.42
CA ASP A 103 18.15 5.56 -5.98
C ASP A 103 17.39 4.57 -6.89
N LEU A 104 17.95 4.18 -8.04
CA LEU A 104 17.39 3.13 -8.89
C LEU A 104 17.66 1.75 -8.28
N GLU A 105 16.89 1.42 -7.25
CA GLU A 105 17.04 0.19 -6.47
C GLU A 105 16.48 -1.05 -7.18
N GLY A 106 16.79 -2.23 -6.64
CA GLY A 106 16.39 -3.51 -7.26
C GLY A 106 14.88 -3.78 -7.30
N HIS A 107 14.12 -3.05 -6.49
CA HIS A 107 12.65 -2.99 -6.43
C HIS A 107 12.26 -1.51 -6.23
N PRO A 108 11.05 -1.07 -6.63
CA PRO A 108 10.63 0.31 -6.46
C PRO A 108 10.59 0.69 -4.97
N THR A 109 11.06 1.89 -4.63
CA THR A 109 10.90 2.49 -3.30
C THR A 109 10.63 4.00 -3.43
N PRO A 110 9.94 4.62 -2.47
CA PRO A 110 9.54 6.03 -2.55
C PRO A 110 10.68 7.03 -2.35
N ARG A 111 11.94 6.55 -2.21
CA ARG A 111 13.13 7.40 -2.41
C ARG A 111 13.09 8.08 -3.78
N LEU A 112 12.56 7.35 -4.78
CA LEU A 112 12.24 7.90 -6.08
C LEU A 112 10.91 8.68 -6.01
N ASN A 113 10.95 9.94 -6.42
CA ASN A 113 9.79 10.84 -6.33
C ASN A 113 8.60 10.43 -7.22
N PHE A 114 8.79 9.46 -8.11
CA PHE A 114 7.79 8.89 -9.01
C PHE A 114 7.25 7.53 -8.55
N ILE A 115 7.64 7.07 -7.36
CA ILE A 115 7.16 5.85 -6.72
C ILE A 115 6.40 6.21 -5.43
N ASP A 116 5.16 5.72 -5.32
CA ASP A 116 4.33 5.95 -4.13
C ASP A 116 4.62 4.93 -3.00
N VAL A 117 4.86 3.66 -3.34
CA VAL A 117 5.08 2.57 -2.38
C VAL A 117 6.12 1.56 -2.87
N GLY A 118 6.73 0.83 -1.93
CA GLY A 118 7.56 -0.33 -2.25
C GLY A 118 6.75 -1.61 -2.44
N THR A 119 7.09 -2.40 -3.45
CA THR A 119 6.32 -3.59 -3.89
C THR A 119 7.20 -4.83 -4.11
N GLY A 120 8.36 -4.89 -3.43
CA GLY A 120 9.25 -6.04 -3.54
C GLY A 120 8.68 -7.33 -2.95
N SER A 121 7.84 -7.22 -1.92
CA SER A 121 7.04 -8.35 -1.44
C SER A 121 5.77 -8.46 -2.29
N LEU A 122 5.58 -9.62 -2.91
CA LEU A 122 4.48 -9.87 -3.84
C LEU A 122 3.13 -9.89 -3.11
N GLY A 123 2.04 -9.65 -3.85
CA GLY A 123 0.67 -9.73 -3.34
C GLY A 123 0.16 -8.45 -2.69
N GLN A 124 1.03 -7.47 -2.43
CA GLN A 124 0.67 -6.29 -1.65
C GLN A 124 0.18 -5.10 -2.49
N GLY A 125 0.68 -4.96 -3.72
CA GLY A 125 0.45 -3.75 -4.53
C GLY A 125 -1.03 -3.53 -4.87
N LEU A 126 -1.82 -4.59 -5.02
CA LEU A 126 -3.25 -4.48 -5.34
C LEU A 126 -4.06 -3.87 -4.18
N ALA A 127 -3.78 -4.23 -2.92
CA ALA A 127 -4.46 -3.63 -1.78
C ALA A 127 -4.14 -2.14 -1.65
N VAL A 128 -2.88 -1.75 -1.90
CA VAL A 128 -2.48 -0.34 -1.97
C VAL A 128 -3.21 0.39 -3.09
N ALA A 129 -3.25 -0.18 -4.29
CA ALA A 129 -3.96 0.40 -5.43
C ALA A 129 -5.46 0.56 -5.13
N ALA A 130 -6.08 -0.40 -4.46
CA ALA A 130 -7.46 -0.31 -4.02
C ALA A 130 -7.68 0.84 -3.01
N GLY A 131 -6.74 1.07 -2.08
CA GLY A 131 -6.79 2.23 -1.18
C GLY A 131 -6.69 3.57 -1.92
N MET A 132 -5.78 3.69 -2.89
CA MET A 132 -5.68 4.89 -3.74
C MET A 132 -6.93 5.13 -4.56
N ALA A 133 -7.54 4.06 -5.10
CA ALA A 133 -8.76 4.12 -5.89
C ALA A 133 -9.97 4.49 -5.03
N TYR A 134 -10.06 3.94 -3.81
CA TYR A 134 -11.06 4.31 -2.82
C TYR A 134 -11.01 5.80 -2.51
N VAL A 135 -9.81 6.32 -2.21
CA VAL A 135 -9.63 7.76 -1.98
C VAL A 135 -10.02 8.58 -3.20
N GLY A 136 -9.60 8.18 -4.40
CA GLY A 136 -9.93 8.88 -5.63
C GLY A 136 -11.43 8.99 -5.87
N LYS A 137 -12.15 7.91 -5.57
CA LYS A 137 -13.58 7.80 -5.81
C LYS A 137 -14.42 8.49 -4.74
N TYR A 138 -14.12 8.24 -3.47
CA TYR A 138 -15.03 8.59 -2.37
C TYR A 138 -14.60 9.83 -1.58
N PHE A 139 -13.31 10.17 -1.55
CA PHE A 139 -12.79 11.32 -0.81
C PHE A 139 -12.40 12.47 -1.73
N ASP A 140 -11.48 12.22 -2.66
CA ASP A 140 -11.02 13.23 -3.62
C ASP A 140 -12.10 13.53 -4.67
N GLN A 141 -12.95 12.54 -4.98
CA GLN A 141 -13.95 12.59 -6.07
C GLN A 141 -13.34 13.15 -7.37
N ALA A 142 -12.11 12.72 -7.65
CA ALA A 142 -11.30 13.21 -8.75
C ALA A 142 -11.27 12.17 -9.88
N PRO A 143 -11.18 12.58 -11.15
CA PRO A 143 -11.31 11.67 -12.29
C PRO A 143 -10.06 10.82 -12.56
N TYR A 144 -9.07 10.82 -11.67
CA TYR A 144 -7.88 10.00 -11.84
C TYR A 144 -8.19 8.52 -11.68
N ARG A 145 -7.48 7.69 -12.42
CA ARG A 145 -7.57 6.24 -12.36
C ARG A 145 -6.35 5.64 -11.66
N VAL A 146 -6.50 4.42 -11.20
CA VAL A 146 -5.43 3.64 -10.59
C VAL A 146 -5.25 2.36 -11.40
N PHE A 147 -4.01 2.11 -11.80
CA PHE A 147 -3.60 0.93 -12.55
C PHE A 147 -2.67 0.10 -11.69
N CYS A 148 -2.94 -1.20 -11.57
CA CYS A 148 -2.09 -2.13 -10.84
C CYS A 148 -1.68 -3.28 -11.75
N LEU A 149 -0.39 -3.56 -11.86
CA LEU A 149 0.12 -4.67 -12.67
C LEU A 149 0.63 -5.79 -11.77
N VAL A 150 -0.01 -6.95 -11.90
CA VAL A 150 0.14 -8.14 -11.05
C VAL A 150 0.72 -9.28 -11.88
N GLY A 151 1.68 -10.01 -11.32
CA GLY A 151 2.19 -11.25 -11.93
C GLY A 151 1.23 -12.43 -11.74
N ASP A 152 1.23 -13.37 -12.67
CA ASP A 152 0.47 -14.62 -12.53
C ASP A 152 0.91 -15.50 -11.36
N GLY A 153 2.22 -15.60 -11.08
CA GLY A 153 2.73 -16.28 -9.90
C GLY A 153 2.40 -15.54 -8.60
N GLU A 154 2.34 -14.21 -8.65
CA GLU A 154 1.91 -13.35 -7.55
C GLU A 154 0.42 -13.52 -7.22
N ALA A 155 -0.42 -13.84 -8.21
CA ALA A 155 -1.85 -14.07 -8.01
C ALA A 155 -2.19 -15.29 -7.12
N ALA A 156 -1.18 -16.08 -6.73
CA ALA A 156 -1.33 -17.13 -5.72
C ALA A 156 -1.47 -16.57 -4.29
N GLU A 157 -1.00 -15.35 -4.03
CA GLU A 157 -1.06 -14.71 -2.71
C GLU A 157 -2.51 -14.44 -2.29
N GLY A 158 -2.88 -14.81 -1.07
CA GLY A 158 -4.24 -14.63 -0.54
C GLY A 158 -4.66 -13.16 -0.50
N SER A 159 -3.72 -12.26 -0.23
CA SER A 159 -3.92 -10.80 -0.20
C SER A 159 -4.41 -10.22 -1.53
N ILE A 160 -4.08 -10.84 -2.67
CA ILE A 160 -4.64 -10.43 -3.97
C ILE A 160 -6.17 -10.62 -3.97
N TRP A 161 -6.64 -11.76 -3.47
CA TRP A 161 -8.06 -12.11 -3.47
C TRP A 161 -8.86 -11.30 -2.46
N GLU A 162 -8.30 -11.03 -1.29
CA GLU A 162 -8.87 -10.08 -0.32
C GLU A 162 -9.03 -8.68 -0.95
N ALA A 163 -8.00 -8.19 -1.67
CA ALA A 163 -8.05 -6.88 -2.30
C ALA A 163 -9.05 -6.81 -3.48
N LEU A 164 -9.21 -7.90 -4.24
CA LEU A 164 -10.24 -8.02 -5.28
C LEU A 164 -11.65 -8.00 -4.67
N HIS A 165 -11.85 -8.67 -3.54
CA HIS A 165 -13.10 -8.61 -2.78
C HIS A 165 -13.40 -7.18 -2.32
N PHE A 166 -12.41 -6.49 -1.75
CA PHE A 166 -12.55 -5.10 -1.35
C PHE A 166 -12.92 -4.20 -2.55
N ALA A 167 -12.20 -4.32 -3.66
CA ALA A 167 -12.41 -3.49 -4.84
C ALA A 167 -13.80 -3.66 -5.46
N SER A 168 -14.32 -4.89 -5.50
CA SER A 168 -15.66 -5.17 -6.03
C SER A 168 -16.75 -4.73 -5.07
N HIS A 169 -16.59 -4.99 -3.76
CA HIS A 169 -17.50 -4.53 -2.72
C HIS A 169 -17.70 -3.01 -2.78
N TYR A 170 -16.59 -2.27 -2.88
CA TYR A 170 -16.60 -0.81 -2.98
C TYR A 170 -16.73 -0.29 -4.41
N LYS A 171 -17.05 -1.14 -5.39
CA LYS A 171 -17.35 -0.75 -6.77
C LYS A 171 -16.30 0.18 -7.37
N LEU A 172 -15.02 -0.10 -7.18
CA LEU A 172 -13.90 0.75 -7.59
C LEU A 172 -13.71 0.73 -9.13
N ASP A 173 -14.61 1.36 -9.86
CA ASP A 173 -14.58 1.52 -11.33
C ASP A 173 -13.44 2.39 -11.87
N ASN A 174 -12.77 3.12 -11.00
CA ASN A 174 -11.51 3.81 -11.29
C ASN A 174 -10.27 2.93 -11.09
N LEU A 175 -10.41 1.66 -10.68
CA LEU A 175 -9.31 0.69 -10.58
C LEU A 175 -9.28 -0.26 -11.78
N VAL A 176 -8.10 -0.38 -12.41
CA VAL A 176 -7.80 -1.38 -13.43
C VAL A 176 -6.65 -2.26 -12.96
N VAL A 177 -6.86 -3.58 -12.98
CA VAL A 177 -5.84 -4.57 -12.63
C VAL A 177 -5.41 -5.29 -13.90
N LEU A 178 -4.12 -5.26 -14.22
CA LEU A 178 -3.54 -6.00 -15.34
C LEU A 178 -2.82 -7.23 -14.80
N PHE A 179 -3.29 -8.42 -15.18
CA PHE A 179 -2.62 -9.68 -14.88
C PHE A 179 -1.68 -10.04 -16.03
N ASP A 180 -0.38 -10.03 -15.77
CA ASP A 180 0.66 -10.51 -16.68
C ASP A 180 0.75 -12.04 -16.59
N VAL A 181 -0.05 -12.74 -17.40
CA VAL A 181 -0.10 -14.20 -17.46
C VAL A 181 0.95 -14.70 -18.43
N ASN A 182 2.19 -14.74 -17.94
CA ASN A 182 3.37 -15.12 -18.71
C ASN A 182 3.77 -16.59 -18.55
N ARG A 183 2.91 -17.40 -17.90
CA ARG A 183 3.02 -18.84 -17.62
C ARG A 183 4.01 -19.24 -16.54
N LEU A 184 4.98 -18.39 -16.19
CA LEU A 184 6.18 -18.82 -15.46
C LEU A 184 6.39 -18.04 -14.15
N GLY A 185 6.53 -18.79 -13.05
CA GLY A 185 6.96 -18.29 -11.76
C GLY A 185 8.48 -18.07 -11.69
N GLN A 186 9.03 -18.16 -10.49
CA GLN A 186 10.48 -18.04 -10.28
C GLN A 186 11.22 -19.34 -10.64
N SER A 187 10.72 -20.48 -10.18
CA SER A 187 11.40 -21.78 -10.27
C SER A 187 10.75 -22.76 -11.24
N GLU A 188 9.49 -22.53 -11.60
CA GLU A 188 8.66 -23.45 -12.38
C GLU A 188 7.48 -22.71 -13.03
N PRO A 189 6.72 -23.35 -13.93
CA PRO A 189 5.46 -22.82 -14.42
C PRO A 189 4.46 -22.52 -13.29
N THR A 190 3.66 -21.47 -13.45
CA THR A 190 2.60 -21.14 -12.50
C THR A 190 1.51 -22.21 -12.51
N SER A 191 0.78 -22.35 -11.41
CA SER A 191 -0.21 -23.44 -11.24
C SER A 191 -1.32 -23.46 -12.30
N LEU A 192 -1.64 -22.30 -12.87
CA LEU A 192 -2.62 -22.18 -13.96
C LEU A 192 -1.99 -22.05 -15.34
N GLN A 193 -0.67 -21.79 -15.45
CA GLN A 193 -0.01 -21.59 -16.73
C GLN A 193 -0.79 -20.61 -17.63
N HIS A 194 -1.18 -21.00 -18.84
CA HIS A 194 -2.03 -20.23 -19.75
C HIS A 194 -3.52 -20.66 -19.74
N GLN A 195 -4.04 -21.16 -18.62
CA GLN A 195 -5.49 -21.40 -18.43
C GLN A 195 -6.24 -20.08 -18.23
N MET A 196 -6.32 -19.30 -19.32
CA MET A 196 -6.87 -17.93 -19.32
C MET A 196 -8.34 -17.88 -18.90
N ASP A 197 -9.10 -18.91 -19.22
CA ASP A 197 -10.48 -19.10 -18.84
C ASP A 197 -10.65 -19.26 -17.33
N VAL A 198 -9.74 -19.97 -16.67
CA VAL A 198 -9.73 -20.13 -15.20
C VAL A 198 -9.41 -18.81 -14.50
N TYR A 199 -8.38 -18.08 -14.97
CA TYR A 199 -8.10 -16.73 -14.48
C TYR A 199 -9.33 -15.84 -14.62
N ALA A 200 -9.94 -15.82 -15.82
CA ALA A 200 -11.10 -14.99 -16.09
C ALA A 200 -12.31 -15.39 -15.23
N ALA A 201 -12.57 -16.68 -15.03
CA ALA A 201 -13.66 -17.18 -14.20
C ALA A 201 -13.49 -16.76 -12.75
N ARG A 202 -12.28 -16.87 -12.19
CA ARG A 202 -11.99 -16.42 -10.82
C ARG A 202 -12.24 -14.92 -10.66
N LEU A 203 -11.73 -14.09 -11.57
CA LEU A 203 -11.89 -12.64 -11.48
C LEU A 203 -13.36 -12.20 -11.64
N LYS A 204 -14.11 -12.83 -12.54
CA LYS A 204 -15.56 -12.62 -12.67
C LYS A 204 -16.30 -13.02 -11.40
N ALA A 205 -15.95 -14.14 -10.78
CA ALA A 205 -16.55 -14.59 -9.52
C ALA A 205 -16.27 -13.63 -8.35
N PHE A 206 -15.13 -12.94 -8.37
CA PHE A 206 -14.79 -11.86 -7.43
C PHE A 206 -15.40 -10.50 -7.80
N GLY A 207 -16.26 -10.46 -8.83
CA GLY A 207 -17.05 -9.28 -9.17
C GLY A 207 -16.35 -8.27 -10.09
N LEU A 208 -15.30 -8.66 -10.82
CA LEU A 208 -14.62 -7.77 -11.76
C LEU A 208 -15.19 -7.87 -13.19
N HIS A 209 -15.23 -6.72 -13.89
CA HIS A 209 -15.37 -6.72 -15.35
C HIS A 209 -14.08 -7.29 -15.92
N THR A 210 -14.15 -8.41 -16.63
CA THR A 210 -12.93 -9.18 -16.97
C THR A 210 -12.76 -9.32 -18.47
N LEU A 211 -11.62 -8.85 -18.97
CA LEU A 211 -11.23 -8.87 -20.38
C LEU A 211 -10.00 -9.76 -20.56
N VAL A 212 -10.07 -10.74 -21.46
CA VAL A 212 -8.91 -11.55 -21.84
C VAL A 212 -8.38 -11.00 -23.16
N VAL A 213 -7.07 -10.74 -23.23
CA VAL A 213 -6.41 -10.13 -24.39
C VAL A 213 -5.09 -10.83 -24.70
N ASP A 214 -4.62 -10.68 -25.94
CA ASP A 214 -3.20 -10.86 -26.25
C ASP A 214 -2.40 -9.71 -25.64
N GLY A 215 -1.58 -10.01 -24.63
CA GLY A 215 -0.77 -9.02 -23.92
C GLY A 215 0.36 -8.42 -24.76
N HIS A 216 0.57 -8.90 -25.98
CA HIS A 216 1.53 -8.35 -26.94
C HIS A 216 0.86 -7.67 -28.14
N ASP A 217 -0.48 -7.65 -28.19
CA ASP A 217 -1.22 -6.82 -29.13
C ASP A 217 -1.55 -5.47 -28.49
N VAL A 218 -0.78 -4.46 -28.89
CA VAL A 218 -0.94 -3.06 -28.47
C VAL A 218 -2.36 -2.52 -28.75
N GLY A 219 -2.98 -2.95 -29.85
CA GLY A 219 -4.34 -2.53 -30.22
C GLY A 219 -5.41 -3.15 -29.34
N GLU A 220 -5.28 -4.45 -29.02
CA GLU A 220 -6.16 -5.09 -28.04
C GLU A 220 -6.03 -4.47 -26.65
N LEU A 221 -4.79 -4.21 -26.20
CA LEU A 221 -4.53 -3.54 -24.93
C LEU A 221 -5.14 -2.14 -24.86
N ALA A 222 -4.94 -1.31 -25.89
CA ALA A 222 -5.50 0.03 -25.95
C ALA A 222 -7.04 -0.02 -25.91
N LYS A 223 -7.65 -0.90 -26.70
CA LYS A 223 -9.11 -1.10 -26.70
C LYS A 223 -9.64 -1.57 -25.35
N ALA A 224 -8.96 -2.50 -24.69
CA ALA A 224 -9.36 -3.00 -23.38
C ALA A 224 -9.26 -1.91 -22.29
N LEU A 225 -8.24 -1.05 -22.36
CA LEU A 225 -8.08 0.07 -21.44
C LEU A 225 -9.13 1.18 -21.68
N ASP A 226 -9.49 1.44 -22.94
CA ASP A 226 -10.61 2.34 -23.29
C ASP A 226 -11.96 1.79 -22.83
N GLU A 227 -12.18 0.48 -22.97
CA GLU A 227 -13.38 -0.18 -22.45
C GLU A 227 -13.44 -0.09 -20.92
N ALA A 228 -12.31 -0.34 -20.25
CA ALA A 228 -12.19 -0.16 -18.80
C ALA A 228 -12.47 1.29 -18.38
N ALA A 229 -12.13 2.29 -19.21
CA ALA A 229 -12.42 3.70 -18.95
C ALA A 229 -13.91 4.04 -19.05
N ALA A 230 -14.65 3.31 -19.88
CA ALA A 230 -16.09 3.47 -20.04
C ALA A 230 -16.93 2.67 -19.03
N ARG A 231 -16.31 1.74 -18.29
CA ARG A 231 -16.99 0.88 -17.31
C ARG A 231 -17.27 1.66 -16.02
N ALA A 232 -18.54 1.73 -15.63
CA ALA A 232 -18.97 2.33 -14.36
C ALA A 232 -19.46 1.27 -13.37
N GLY A 233 -19.30 1.54 -12.08
CA GLY A 233 -19.79 0.72 -10.97
C GLY A 233 -19.07 -0.61 -10.74
N GLN A 234 -17.98 -0.91 -11.45
CA GLN A 234 -17.25 -2.17 -11.34
C GLN A 234 -15.76 -2.01 -11.65
N PRO A 235 -14.84 -2.52 -10.80
CA PRO A 235 -13.42 -2.61 -11.15
C PRO A 235 -13.19 -3.50 -12.38
N THR A 236 -12.15 -3.20 -13.15
CA THR A 236 -11.82 -3.97 -14.37
C THR A 236 -10.54 -4.77 -14.19
N ALA A 237 -10.55 -6.04 -14.60
CA ALA A 237 -9.36 -6.85 -14.79
C ALA A 237 -9.09 -7.09 -16.28
N ILE A 238 -7.85 -6.86 -16.69
CA ILE A 238 -7.32 -7.23 -18.00
C ILE A 238 -6.39 -8.42 -17.78
N VAL A 239 -6.78 -9.59 -18.25
CA VAL A 239 -6.01 -10.83 -18.20
C VAL A 239 -5.23 -10.96 -19.49
N ALA A 240 -3.99 -10.50 -19.46
CA ALA A 240 -3.11 -10.45 -20.62
C ALA A 240 -2.35 -11.77 -20.72
N LYS A 241 -2.61 -12.54 -21.79
CA LYS A 241 -1.76 -13.69 -22.13
C LYS A 241 -0.44 -13.18 -22.69
N THR A 242 0.68 -13.49 -22.05
CA THR A 242 2.00 -13.01 -22.44
C THR A 242 3.02 -14.15 -22.44
N TYR A 243 4.27 -13.88 -22.82
CA TYR A 243 5.36 -14.84 -22.71
C TYR A 243 6.52 -14.24 -21.95
N LYS A 244 7.03 -14.96 -20.94
CA LYS A 244 8.18 -14.49 -20.16
C LYS A 244 9.40 -14.41 -21.07
N GLY A 245 10.13 -13.28 -21.05
CA GLY A 245 11.22 -13.06 -21.99
C GLY A 245 10.77 -12.72 -23.42
N ARG A 246 9.53 -12.22 -23.62
CA ARG A 246 9.03 -11.83 -24.95
C ARG A 246 10.04 -11.01 -25.76
N GLY A 247 10.31 -11.44 -26.99
CA GLY A 247 11.24 -10.78 -27.91
C GLY A 247 12.70 -11.15 -27.67
N PHE A 248 12.99 -12.14 -26.81
CA PHE A 248 14.33 -12.67 -26.56
C PHE A 248 14.45 -14.05 -27.22
N PRO A 249 15.00 -14.15 -28.45
CA PRO A 249 15.13 -15.45 -29.13
C PRO A 249 15.83 -16.49 -28.27
N ALA A 250 15.32 -17.73 -28.28
CA ALA A 250 15.78 -18.86 -27.46
C ALA A 250 15.62 -18.73 -25.92
N ILE A 251 15.12 -17.60 -25.41
CA ILE A 251 14.82 -17.37 -23.98
C ILE A 251 13.31 -17.24 -23.75
N GLU A 252 12.57 -16.71 -24.72
CA GLU A 252 11.12 -16.56 -24.64
C GLU A 252 10.44 -17.89 -24.29
N ASP A 253 9.57 -17.83 -23.27
CA ASP A 253 8.82 -18.95 -22.74
C ASP A 253 9.67 -20.10 -22.16
N GLN A 254 10.96 -19.86 -21.88
CA GLN A 254 11.85 -20.86 -21.27
C GLN A 254 11.95 -20.73 -19.75
N ASP A 255 12.01 -21.87 -19.07
CA ASP A 255 12.25 -21.95 -17.63
C ASP A 255 13.66 -21.46 -17.24
N ASN A 256 13.88 -21.25 -15.94
CA ASN A 256 15.21 -20.98 -15.37
C ASN A 256 15.87 -19.66 -15.86
N TRP A 257 15.09 -18.70 -16.37
CA TRP A 257 15.56 -17.35 -16.73
C TRP A 257 15.01 -16.23 -15.84
N HIS A 258 14.26 -16.56 -14.79
CA HIS A 258 13.83 -15.57 -13.81
C HIS A 258 15.03 -15.08 -12.97
N GLY A 259 15.12 -13.76 -12.75
CA GLY A 259 16.17 -13.17 -11.89
C GLY A 259 17.59 -13.20 -12.46
N LYS A 260 17.74 -13.50 -13.76
CA LYS A 260 19.05 -13.59 -14.42
C LYS A 260 19.24 -12.43 -15.41
N ALA A 261 20.31 -11.67 -15.21
CA ALA A 261 20.85 -10.81 -16.26
C ALA A 261 21.29 -11.68 -17.46
N LEU A 262 21.22 -11.12 -18.66
CA LEU A 262 21.45 -11.88 -19.90
C LEU A 262 22.94 -12.02 -20.26
N GLY A 263 23.79 -11.18 -19.67
CA GLY A 263 25.22 -11.15 -19.99
C GLY A 263 25.44 -10.96 -21.49
N ALA A 264 26.28 -11.82 -22.09
CA ALA A 264 26.64 -11.75 -23.51
C ALA A 264 25.46 -12.01 -24.47
N GLU A 265 24.43 -12.76 -24.06
CA GLU A 265 23.22 -12.95 -24.88
C GLU A 265 22.43 -11.64 -25.03
N GLY A 266 22.57 -10.72 -24.06
CA GLY A 266 21.93 -9.41 -24.10
C GLY A 266 22.29 -8.59 -25.34
N ASP A 267 23.55 -8.61 -25.79
CA ASP A 267 23.97 -7.83 -26.97
C ASP A 267 23.31 -8.33 -28.26
N LYS A 268 23.16 -9.66 -28.40
CA LYS A 268 22.49 -10.27 -29.55
C LYS A 268 21.00 -9.92 -29.55
N ILE A 269 20.36 -9.99 -28.39
CA ILE A 269 18.95 -9.67 -28.21
C ILE A 269 18.69 -8.17 -28.44
N ILE A 270 19.55 -7.29 -27.93
CA ILE A 270 19.44 -5.84 -28.17
C ILE A 270 19.50 -5.54 -29.68
N LYS A 271 20.46 -6.11 -30.42
CA LYS A 271 20.54 -5.96 -31.88
C LYS A 271 19.28 -6.47 -32.58
N HIS A 272 18.74 -7.60 -32.13
CA HIS A 272 17.50 -8.15 -32.65
C HIS A 272 16.33 -7.17 -32.43
N LEU A 273 16.13 -6.68 -31.21
CA LEU A 273 15.07 -5.73 -30.85
C LEU A 273 15.22 -4.40 -31.61
N GLN A 274 16.43 -3.88 -31.75
CA GLN A 274 16.72 -2.67 -32.54
C GLN A 274 16.31 -2.81 -33.99
N SER A 275 16.46 -3.99 -34.60
CA SER A 275 16.03 -4.21 -35.99
C SER A 275 14.50 -4.25 -36.17
N GLN A 276 13.75 -4.45 -35.08
CA GLN A 276 12.29 -4.39 -35.08
C GLN A 276 11.74 -2.97 -34.93
N ILE A 277 12.51 -2.04 -34.37
CA ILE A 277 12.11 -0.64 -34.19
C ILE A 277 12.05 0.05 -35.56
N LYS A 278 10.90 0.65 -35.89
CA LYS A 278 10.71 1.38 -37.15
C LYS A 278 11.11 2.84 -37.05
N ASN A 279 10.93 3.45 -35.88
CA ASN A 279 11.32 4.81 -35.58
C ASN A 279 12.22 4.86 -34.33
N ALA A 280 13.54 4.88 -34.54
CA ALA A 280 14.52 4.91 -33.45
C ALA A 280 14.52 6.22 -32.65
N SER A 281 14.03 7.32 -33.24
CA SER A 281 13.93 8.63 -32.58
C SER A 281 12.55 8.89 -31.98
N ILE A 282 11.71 7.86 -31.85
CA ILE A 282 10.38 8.00 -31.28
C ILE A 282 10.45 8.53 -29.84
N SER A 283 9.61 9.53 -29.58
CA SER A 283 9.36 10.08 -28.26
C SER A 283 7.87 10.38 -28.15
N LEU A 284 7.23 9.81 -27.14
CA LEU A 284 5.82 10.04 -26.83
C LEU A 284 5.73 10.76 -25.50
N LYS A 285 4.86 11.76 -25.42
CA LYS A 285 4.62 12.52 -24.19
C LYS A 285 3.33 12.04 -23.54
N PRO A 286 3.29 11.91 -22.20
CA PRO A 286 2.06 11.58 -21.50
C PRO A 286 1.04 12.71 -21.62
N GLN A 287 -0.22 12.35 -21.48
CA GLN A 287 -1.31 13.32 -21.46
C GLN A 287 -1.42 13.96 -20.07
N PRO A 288 -1.84 15.23 -19.96
CA PRO A 288 -2.07 15.83 -18.65
C PRO A 288 -3.33 15.25 -17.97
N PRO A 289 -3.42 15.33 -16.63
CA PRO A 289 -4.63 15.05 -15.86
C PRO A 289 -5.89 15.73 -16.43
N LEU A 290 -7.06 15.10 -16.29
CA LEU A 290 -8.33 15.62 -16.81
C LEU A 290 -8.87 16.81 -16.02
N ALA A 291 -8.66 16.80 -14.70
CA ALA A 291 -9.05 17.85 -13.78
C ALA A 291 -8.09 17.86 -12.60
N GLU A 292 -8.05 18.97 -11.85
CA GLU A 292 -7.29 19.04 -10.61
C GLU A 292 -8.01 18.30 -9.48
N ALA A 293 -7.26 17.53 -8.69
CA ALA A 293 -7.78 16.96 -7.45
C ALA A 293 -7.95 18.08 -6.39
N PRO A 294 -8.88 17.93 -5.43
CA PRO A 294 -9.07 18.92 -4.38
C PRO A 294 -7.79 19.19 -3.60
N LYS A 295 -7.60 20.45 -3.19
CA LYS A 295 -6.53 20.81 -2.26
C LYS A 295 -6.83 20.23 -0.88
N VAL A 296 -5.80 19.68 -0.25
CA VAL A 296 -5.89 19.06 1.09
C VAL A 296 -5.06 19.90 2.06
N HIS A 297 -5.67 20.28 3.19
CA HIS A 297 -4.98 21.05 4.23
C HIS A 297 -4.19 20.12 5.15
N ILE A 298 -2.89 20.37 5.27
CA ILE A 298 -1.94 19.55 6.05
C ILE A 298 -1.62 20.15 7.43
N SER A 299 -2.55 20.93 8.00
CA SER A 299 -2.39 21.47 9.35
C SER A 299 -2.43 20.36 10.41
N ASP A 300 -1.81 20.64 11.55
CA ASP A 300 -1.83 19.75 12.72
C ASP A 300 -3.27 19.41 13.13
N ILE A 301 -3.45 18.17 13.56
CA ILE A 301 -4.72 17.59 13.98
C ILE A 301 -4.82 17.67 15.49
N THR A 302 -5.90 18.25 16.02
CA THR A 302 -6.13 18.38 17.46
C THR A 302 -7.46 17.75 17.87
N LEU A 303 -7.59 17.37 19.14
CA LEU A 303 -8.87 16.98 19.71
C LEU A 303 -9.85 18.17 19.67
N SER A 304 -11.10 17.93 19.24
CA SER A 304 -12.16 18.95 19.27
C SER A 304 -12.49 19.49 20.66
N SER A 305 -12.11 18.76 21.70
CA SER A 305 -12.23 19.15 23.10
C SER A 305 -11.19 18.38 23.92
N PRO A 306 -10.69 18.94 25.04
CA PRO A 306 -9.82 18.21 25.96
C PRO A 306 -10.47 16.89 26.43
N PRO A 307 -9.67 15.93 26.93
CA PRO A 307 -10.19 14.84 27.74
C PRO A 307 -11.09 15.37 28.87
N ALA A 308 -12.12 14.61 29.23
CA ALA A 308 -13.14 15.06 30.19
C ALA A 308 -13.56 13.93 31.13
N TYR A 309 -12.57 13.26 31.72
CA TYR A 309 -12.75 12.12 32.62
C TYR A 309 -12.63 12.54 34.08
N LYS A 310 -13.23 11.75 34.99
CA LYS A 310 -13.04 11.92 36.44
C LYS A 310 -11.89 11.02 36.92
N LYS A 311 -11.00 11.53 37.77
CA LYS A 311 -9.98 10.68 38.43
C LYS A 311 -10.65 9.52 39.16
N GLY A 312 -10.12 8.32 38.98
CA GLY A 312 -10.67 7.07 39.52
C GLY A 312 -11.82 6.46 38.72
N GLU A 313 -12.38 7.16 37.73
CA GLU A 313 -13.38 6.59 36.82
C GLU A 313 -12.80 5.39 36.06
N LEU A 314 -13.57 4.30 35.94
CA LEU A 314 -13.14 3.07 35.28
C LEU A 314 -13.52 3.10 33.80
N VAL A 315 -12.52 3.23 32.92
CA VAL A 315 -12.71 3.31 31.47
C VAL A 315 -11.68 2.44 30.76
N ALA A 316 -12.12 1.59 29.83
CA ALA A 316 -11.19 0.82 29.01
C ALA A 316 -10.48 1.71 27.97
N THR A 317 -9.18 1.52 27.77
CA THR A 317 -8.43 2.33 26.79
C THR A 317 -8.92 2.11 25.37
N ARG A 318 -9.41 0.92 25.00
CA ARG A 318 -10.05 0.70 23.68
C ARG A 318 -11.29 1.58 23.45
N LEU A 319 -12.09 1.83 24.51
CA LEU A 319 -13.25 2.71 24.43
C LEU A 319 -12.82 4.17 24.28
N ALA A 320 -11.80 4.58 25.04
CA ALA A 320 -11.22 5.92 24.96
C ALA A 320 -10.57 6.18 23.59
N TYR A 321 -10.00 5.17 22.93
CA TYR A 321 -9.52 5.28 21.55
C TYR A 321 -10.65 5.72 20.61
N GLY A 322 -11.78 5.04 20.63
CA GLY A 322 -12.92 5.43 19.78
C GLY A 322 -13.42 6.85 20.06
N THR A 323 -13.38 7.28 21.33
CA THR A 323 -13.70 8.67 21.72
C THR A 323 -12.68 9.66 21.16
N GLY A 324 -11.38 9.41 21.33
CA GLY A 324 -10.30 10.26 20.79
C GLY A 324 -10.32 10.33 19.26
N LEU A 325 -10.55 9.19 18.60
CA LEU A 325 -10.66 9.09 17.14
C LEU A 325 -11.79 9.96 16.59
N LYS A 326 -12.97 9.91 17.22
CA LYS A 326 -14.09 10.80 16.88
C LYS A 326 -13.69 12.26 17.08
N LYS A 327 -13.06 12.61 18.21
CA LYS A 327 -12.66 13.99 18.53
C LYS A 327 -11.66 14.58 17.54
N ILE A 328 -10.68 13.81 17.05
CA ILE A 328 -9.77 14.30 16.00
C ILE A 328 -10.45 14.38 14.62
N ALA A 329 -11.44 13.53 14.36
CA ALA A 329 -12.21 13.57 13.12
C ALA A 329 -13.17 14.78 13.07
N ASP A 330 -13.62 15.28 14.22
CA ASP A 330 -14.42 16.52 14.31
C ASP A 330 -13.66 17.75 13.78
N THR A 331 -12.33 17.77 13.88
CA THR A 331 -11.49 18.94 13.55
C THR A 331 -10.81 18.82 12.20
N ASN A 332 -10.68 17.60 11.64
CA ASN A 332 -9.98 17.38 10.38
C ASN A 332 -10.68 16.35 9.49
N LEU A 333 -11.04 16.77 8.26
CA LEU A 333 -11.73 15.93 7.28
C LEU A 333 -10.89 14.79 6.71
N ARG A 334 -9.55 14.85 6.84
CA ARG A 334 -8.63 13.79 6.37
C ARG A 334 -8.62 12.57 7.27
N VAL A 335 -9.12 12.67 8.50
CA VAL A 335 -9.16 11.53 9.42
C VAL A 335 -10.18 10.53 8.93
N ILE A 336 -9.71 9.33 8.60
CA ILE A 336 -10.54 8.20 8.20
C ILE A 336 -10.23 7.00 9.09
N ALA A 337 -11.26 6.22 9.40
CA ALA A 337 -11.11 4.97 10.14
C ALA A 337 -11.29 3.78 9.20
N MET A 338 -10.55 2.71 9.45
CA MET A 338 -10.71 1.42 8.80
C MET A 338 -10.72 0.33 9.88
N ASP A 339 -11.51 -0.72 9.70
CA ASP A 339 -11.53 -1.82 10.67
C ASP A 339 -11.71 -3.17 9.97
N GLY A 340 -11.15 -4.23 10.57
CA GLY A 340 -11.30 -5.59 10.09
C GLY A 340 -12.44 -6.36 10.78
N ASP A 341 -13.69 -5.92 10.61
CA ASP A 341 -14.90 -6.46 11.25
C ASP A 341 -14.87 -6.63 12.79
N THR A 342 -14.10 -5.80 13.47
CA THR A 342 -13.98 -5.78 14.95
C THR A 342 -14.40 -4.43 15.56
N LYS A 343 -15.05 -3.57 14.78
CA LYS A 343 -15.41 -2.18 15.12
C LYS A 343 -16.17 -1.96 16.42
N ASN A 344 -17.03 -2.91 16.79
CA ASN A 344 -17.78 -2.90 18.05
C ASN A 344 -16.91 -3.25 19.27
N SER A 345 -15.74 -3.85 19.02
CA SER A 345 -14.80 -4.33 20.02
C SER A 345 -13.59 -3.41 20.14
N THR A 346 -13.15 -2.82 19.02
CA THR A 346 -12.14 -1.75 18.97
C THR A 346 -12.74 -0.39 19.31
N PHE A 347 -14.07 -0.22 19.21
CA PHE A 347 -14.80 1.04 19.32
C PHE A 347 -14.51 2.06 18.21
N SER A 348 -13.96 1.62 17.07
CA SER A 348 -13.85 2.45 15.86
C SER A 348 -15.23 2.80 15.28
N ASP A 349 -16.27 2.04 15.66
CA ASP A 349 -17.67 2.33 15.33
C ASP A 349 -18.18 3.68 15.84
N LYS A 350 -17.53 4.29 16.84
CA LYS A 350 -17.81 5.68 17.24
C LYS A 350 -17.57 6.67 16.09
N LEU A 351 -16.51 6.49 15.30
CA LEU A 351 -16.30 7.31 14.10
C LEU A 351 -17.34 6.94 13.03
N ARG A 352 -17.60 5.65 12.80
CA ARG A 352 -18.64 5.20 11.84
C ARG A 352 -20.01 5.84 12.11
N ASN A 353 -20.44 5.86 13.38
CA ASN A 353 -21.74 6.38 13.76
C ASN A 353 -21.84 7.90 13.59
N ALA A 354 -20.72 8.63 13.77
CA ALA A 354 -20.67 10.07 13.59
C ALA A 354 -20.46 10.48 12.12
N TYR A 355 -19.65 9.72 11.38
CA TYR A 355 -19.15 10.03 10.04
C TYR A 355 -19.05 8.77 9.19
N PRO A 356 -20.19 8.19 8.76
CA PRO A 356 -20.20 6.92 8.02
C PRO A 356 -19.37 6.99 6.72
N ASP A 357 -19.35 8.14 6.04
CA ASP A 357 -18.58 8.34 4.81
C ASP A 357 -17.05 8.42 5.02
N ARG A 358 -16.59 8.54 6.28
CA ARG A 358 -15.16 8.52 6.67
C ARG A 358 -14.75 7.24 7.37
N TYR A 359 -15.59 6.22 7.30
CA TYR A 359 -15.34 4.90 7.85
C TYR A 359 -15.33 3.87 6.73
N VAL A 360 -14.33 2.99 6.72
CA VAL A 360 -14.18 1.92 5.74
C VAL A 360 -14.19 0.56 6.45
N GLU A 361 -15.16 -0.29 6.11
CA GLU A 361 -15.16 -1.68 6.55
C GLU A 361 -14.24 -2.51 5.64
N CYS A 362 -13.20 -3.12 6.21
CA CYS A 362 -12.28 -3.96 5.47
C CYS A 362 -12.59 -5.46 5.62
N PHE A 363 -13.58 -5.83 6.44
CA PHE A 363 -13.96 -7.22 6.72
C PHE A 363 -12.82 -8.01 7.38
N ILE A 364 -12.97 -9.33 7.51
CA ILE A 364 -11.94 -10.22 8.09
C ILE A 364 -10.84 -10.46 7.05
N ALA A 365 -10.05 -9.42 6.79
CA ALA A 365 -9.00 -9.36 5.76
C ALA A 365 -7.91 -8.37 6.18
N GLU A 366 -7.18 -8.67 7.25
CA GLU A 366 -6.27 -7.71 7.87
C GLU A 366 -5.10 -7.32 6.94
N GLN A 367 -4.65 -8.22 6.05
CA GLN A 367 -3.61 -7.90 5.08
C GLN A 367 -4.08 -6.79 4.13
N THR A 368 -5.31 -6.91 3.62
CA THR A 368 -5.95 -5.85 2.83
C THR A 368 -6.25 -4.60 3.64
N LEU A 369 -6.66 -4.71 4.91
CA LEU A 369 -6.84 -3.56 5.80
C LEU A 369 -5.57 -2.68 5.86
N VAL A 370 -4.41 -3.27 6.11
CA VAL A 370 -3.14 -2.52 6.16
C VAL A 370 -2.69 -2.03 4.77
N GLY A 371 -2.89 -2.82 3.72
CA GLY A 371 -2.58 -2.43 2.35
C GLY A 371 -3.42 -1.24 1.86
N VAL A 372 -4.74 -1.28 2.07
CA VAL A 372 -5.68 -0.18 1.75
C VAL A 372 -5.36 1.05 2.59
N ALA A 373 -5.06 0.90 3.88
CA ALA A 373 -4.63 2.01 4.73
C ALA A 373 -3.36 2.69 4.19
N THR A 374 -2.37 1.89 3.76
CA THR A 374 -1.13 2.39 3.14
C THR A 374 -1.45 3.18 1.86
N GLY A 375 -2.31 2.64 1.00
CA GLY A 375 -2.71 3.31 -0.25
C GLY A 375 -3.51 4.59 -0.04
N ALA A 376 -4.38 4.62 0.97
CA ALA A 376 -5.16 5.80 1.30
C ALA A 376 -4.31 6.94 1.89
N ALA A 377 -3.24 6.62 2.61
CA ALA A 377 -2.29 7.59 3.15
C ALA A 377 -1.33 8.17 2.10
N CYS A 378 -1.18 7.53 0.93
CA CYS A 378 -0.27 8.01 -0.11
C CYS A 378 -0.58 9.44 -0.53
N ARG A 379 0.47 10.21 -0.81
CA ARG A 379 0.40 11.64 -1.23
C ARG A 379 -0.37 12.51 -0.23
N ASP A 380 -0.32 12.15 1.06
CA ASP A 380 -0.92 12.86 2.20
C ASP A 380 -2.44 13.08 2.05
N ARG A 381 -3.14 12.26 1.27
CA ARG A 381 -4.57 12.46 0.99
C ARG A 381 -5.45 12.19 2.21
N ALA A 382 -5.09 11.19 3.02
CA ALA A 382 -5.80 10.87 4.26
C ALA A 382 -4.85 10.65 5.45
N VAL A 383 -5.38 10.78 6.67
CA VAL A 383 -4.76 10.37 7.93
C VAL A 383 -5.53 9.17 8.44
N VAL A 384 -4.96 7.99 8.29
CA VAL A 384 -5.69 6.72 8.45
C VAL A 384 -5.48 6.14 9.85
N PHE A 385 -6.56 5.71 10.48
CA PHE A 385 -6.55 4.85 11.66
C PHE A 385 -7.17 3.50 11.33
N ALA A 386 -6.36 2.46 11.20
CA ALA A 386 -6.81 1.09 10.95
C ALA A 386 -6.79 0.28 12.26
N SER A 387 -7.90 -0.36 12.61
CA SER A 387 -8.05 -1.08 13.88
C SER A 387 -8.44 -2.54 13.71
N THR A 388 -7.86 -3.38 14.58
CA THR A 388 -8.26 -4.76 14.81
C THR A 388 -7.77 -5.20 16.21
N PHE A 389 -7.75 -6.49 16.52
CA PHE A 389 -7.13 -7.00 17.74
C PHE A 389 -5.61 -6.99 17.54
N ALA A 390 -4.86 -6.66 18.59
CA ALA A 390 -3.39 -6.62 18.57
C ALA A 390 -2.80 -7.95 18.07
N ALA A 391 -3.40 -9.08 18.44
CA ALA A 391 -3.03 -10.40 17.96
C ALA A 391 -3.13 -10.55 16.44
N PHE A 392 -4.12 -9.93 15.79
CA PHE A 392 -4.38 -10.11 14.36
C PHE A 392 -3.47 -9.26 13.46
N PHE A 393 -2.78 -8.26 14.00
CA PHE A 393 -1.69 -7.60 13.26
C PHE A 393 -0.50 -8.53 12.98
N THR A 394 -0.40 -9.69 13.65
CA THR A 394 0.57 -10.72 13.26
C THR A 394 0.31 -11.25 11.84
N ARG A 395 -0.95 -11.30 11.38
CA ARG A 395 -1.33 -11.67 10.01
C ARG A 395 -0.83 -10.68 8.96
N THR A 396 -0.50 -9.47 9.37
CA THR A 396 -0.20 -8.33 8.48
C THR A 396 1.24 -7.86 8.59
N PHE A 397 2.11 -8.61 9.28
CA PHE A 397 3.44 -8.10 9.60
C PHE A 397 4.24 -7.73 8.34
N ASP A 398 4.07 -8.49 7.26
CA ASP A 398 4.74 -8.18 5.99
C ASP A 398 4.22 -6.88 5.36
N GLN A 399 2.92 -6.60 5.44
CA GLN A 399 2.33 -5.32 4.99
C GLN A 399 2.80 -4.15 5.86
N ILE A 400 2.92 -4.33 7.17
CA ILE A 400 3.44 -3.30 8.09
C ILE A 400 4.91 -3.00 7.78
N ARG A 401 5.73 -4.05 7.60
CA ARG A 401 7.14 -3.96 7.23
C ARG A 401 7.30 -3.21 5.90
N MET A 402 6.50 -3.57 4.89
CA MET A 402 6.52 -2.90 3.60
C MET A 402 5.95 -1.48 3.65
N GLY A 403 5.01 -1.18 4.56
CA GLY A 403 4.54 0.17 4.85
C GLY A 403 5.66 1.07 5.37
N ALA A 404 6.53 0.56 6.25
CA ALA A 404 7.72 1.28 6.71
C ALA A 404 8.75 1.50 5.59
N ILE A 405 9.02 0.49 4.76
CA ILE A 405 9.87 0.63 3.55
C ILE A 405 9.27 1.66 2.58
N SER A 406 7.94 1.70 2.51
CA SER A 406 7.17 2.68 1.72
C SER A 406 7.09 4.05 2.38
N GLN A 407 7.79 4.29 3.50
CA GLN A 407 7.75 5.56 4.25
C GLN A 407 6.32 6.05 4.51
N SER A 408 5.40 5.11 4.74
CA SER A 408 3.98 5.40 4.91
C SER A 408 3.69 6.00 6.28
N ASN A 409 2.68 6.86 6.34
CA ASN A 409 2.19 7.51 7.56
C ASN A 409 0.81 6.93 7.90
N ILE A 410 0.78 5.79 8.59
CA ILE A 410 -0.46 5.10 8.99
C ILE A 410 -0.49 4.84 10.49
N ASN A 411 -1.69 4.90 11.07
CA ASN A 411 -1.92 4.63 12.47
C ASN A 411 -2.64 3.29 12.61
N LEU A 412 -2.05 2.37 13.35
CA LEU A 412 -2.54 1.00 13.57
C LEU A 412 -2.93 0.85 15.03
N VAL A 413 -4.16 0.43 15.29
CA VAL A 413 -4.71 0.38 16.65
C VAL A 413 -5.07 -1.05 17.02
N GLY A 414 -4.26 -1.66 17.88
CA GLY A 414 -4.41 -3.04 18.34
C GLY A 414 -5.10 -3.08 19.68
N SER A 415 -6.36 -3.53 19.71
CA SER A 415 -7.10 -3.76 20.95
C SER A 415 -6.79 -5.14 21.55
N HIS A 416 -7.43 -5.49 22.67
CA HIS A 416 -7.36 -6.86 23.23
C HIS A 416 -5.93 -7.34 23.53
N CYS A 417 -5.09 -6.44 24.02
CA CYS A 417 -3.70 -6.76 24.29
C CYS A 417 -3.51 -7.57 25.59
N GLY A 418 -2.56 -8.51 25.57
CA GLY A 418 -2.15 -9.32 26.71
C GLY A 418 -3.20 -10.31 27.23
N VAL A 419 -2.86 -10.98 28.33
CA VAL A 419 -3.73 -11.98 28.98
C VAL A 419 -4.98 -11.38 29.63
N SER A 420 -5.00 -10.06 29.82
CA SER A 420 -6.07 -9.33 30.52
C SER A 420 -7.43 -9.34 29.79
N ILE A 421 -7.48 -9.92 28.59
CA ILE A 421 -8.74 -10.09 27.87
C ILE A 421 -9.65 -11.15 28.51
N GLY A 422 -9.07 -12.12 29.23
CA GLY A 422 -9.80 -13.17 29.93
C GLY A 422 -10.15 -14.37 29.06
N GLU A 423 -11.44 -14.65 28.96
CA GLU A 423 -12.00 -15.96 28.62
C GLU A 423 -11.88 -16.36 27.14
N ASP A 424 -11.65 -15.41 26.23
CA ASP A 424 -11.46 -15.70 24.80
C ASP A 424 -10.21 -16.57 24.53
N GLY A 425 -9.26 -16.59 25.47
CA GLY A 425 -8.08 -17.43 25.39
C GLY A 425 -6.96 -16.90 24.49
N PRO A 426 -5.87 -17.67 24.33
CA PRO A 426 -4.60 -17.16 23.78
C PRO A 426 -4.65 -16.75 22.31
N SER A 427 -5.60 -17.24 21.52
CA SER A 427 -5.73 -16.86 20.10
C SER A 427 -6.07 -15.38 19.89
N GLN A 428 -6.62 -14.69 20.89
CA GLN A 428 -6.99 -13.28 20.84
C GLN A 428 -6.01 -12.40 21.63
N MET A 429 -5.12 -13.00 22.42
CA MET A 429 -4.17 -12.28 23.28
C MET A 429 -3.01 -11.74 22.44
N GLY A 430 -2.97 -10.43 22.22
CA GLY A 430 -1.77 -9.80 21.63
C GLY A 430 -0.61 -9.87 22.63
N LEU A 431 0.35 -10.78 22.44
CA LEU A 431 1.46 -11.02 23.37
C LEU A 431 2.83 -10.69 22.75
N GLU A 432 2.92 -10.74 21.44
CA GLU A 432 4.10 -10.47 20.62
C GLU A 432 4.02 -9.13 19.89
N ASP A 433 2.90 -8.41 20.00
CA ASP A 433 2.62 -7.19 19.26
C ASP A 433 3.64 -6.08 19.54
N LEU A 434 4.05 -5.91 20.81
CA LEU A 434 5.13 -4.98 21.15
C LEU A 434 6.47 -5.35 20.50
N ALA A 435 6.79 -6.64 20.41
CA ALA A 435 8.02 -7.10 19.77
C ALA A 435 7.97 -6.86 18.25
N LEU A 436 6.83 -7.20 17.63
CA LEU A 436 6.55 -6.99 16.21
C LEU A 436 6.72 -5.52 15.83
N PHE A 437 6.01 -4.61 16.49
CA PHE A 437 6.03 -3.20 16.13
C PHE A 437 7.34 -2.51 16.47
N ARG A 438 8.05 -2.92 17.53
CA ARG A 438 9.39 -2.39 17.84
C ARG A 438 10.45 -2.81 16.83
N ALA A 439 10.23 -3.88 16.07
CA ALA A 439 11.13 -4.30 14.99
C ALA A 439 10.93 -3.49 13.70
N VAL A 440 9.85 -2.69 13.60
CA VAL A 440 9.55 -1.87 12.44
C VAL A 440 10.32 -0.54 12.54
N PRO A 441 11.25 -0.21 11.62
CA PRO A 441 12.22 0.86 11.82
C PRO A 441 11.64 2.27 11.99
N THR A 442 10.50 2.55 11.35
CA THR A 442 9.84 3.87 11.40
C THR A 442 8.73 3.93 12.44
N ALA A 443 8.61 2.91 13.30
CA ALA A 443 7.45 2.80 14.17
C ALA A 443 7.55 3.65 15.44
N THR A 444 6.42 4.25 15.82
CA THR A 444 6.22 4.83 17.15
C THR A 444 5.17 4.01 17.89
N VAL A 445 5.55 3.43 19.03
CA VAL A 445 4.68 2.55 19.82
C VAL A 445 4.13 3.29 21.04
N PHE A 446 2.82 3.49 21.05
CA PHE A 446 2.06 4.06 22.15
C PHE A 446 1.38 2.94 22.95
N TYR A 447 1.58 2.91 24.26
CA TYR A 447 0.84 2.02 25.15
C TYR A 447 0.20 2.84 26.29
N PRO A 448 -0.93 3.51 26.03
CA PRO A 448 -1.63 4.33 27.03
C PRO A 448 -2.16 3.47 28.18
N SER A 449 -2.19 4.06 29.38
CA SER A 449 -2.54 3.34 30.61
C SER A 449 -3.90 3.70 31.18
N ASP A 450 -4.53 4.77 30.67
CA ASP A 450 -5.88 5.19 31.02
C ASP A 450 -6.55 5.94 29.87
N ALA A 451 -7.76 6.44 30.08
CA ALA A 451 -8.54 7.12 29.04
C ALA A 451 -7.91 8.44 28.59
N VAL A 452 -7.37 9.25 29.50
CA VAL A 452 -6.72 10.54 29.19
C VAL A 452 -5.51 10.32 28.30
N SER A 453 -4.60 9.43 28.71
CA SER A 453 -3.41 9.10 27.93
C SER A 453 -3.75 8.47 26.58
N THR A 454 -4.90 7.78 26.47
CA THR A 454 -5.34 7.22 25.19
C THR A 454 -5.79 8.29 24.20
N GLU A 455 -6.66 9.23 24.60
CA GLU A 455 -7.09 10.31 23.70
C GLU A 455 -5.90 11.15 23.23
N ARG A 456 -4.95 11.42 24.13
CA ARG A 456 -3.71 12.13 23.79
C ARG A 456 -2.80 11.32 22.87
N ALA A 457 -2.71 10.01 23.04
CA ALA A 457 -1.97 9.16 22.12
C ALA A 457 -2.58 9.16 20.71
N VAL A 458 -3.90 9.21 20.58
CA VAL A 458 -4.58 9.33 19.27
C VAL A 458 -4.22 10.66 18.59
N GLU A 459 -4.28 11.77 19.33
CA GLU A 459 -3.86 13.10 18.85
C GLU A 459 -2.39 13.13 18.42
N LEU A 460 -1.49 12.56 19.23
CA LEU A 460 -0.06 12.48 18.91
C LEU A 460 0.20 11.63 17.67
N ALA A 461 -0.44 10.46 17.57
CA ALA A 461 -0.28 9.56 16.44
C ALA A 461 -0.73 10.21 15.12
N ALA A 462 -1.86 10.93 15.13
CA ALA A 462 -2.35 11.67 13.96
C ALA A 462 -1.35 12.69 13.38
N ASN A 463 -0.40 13.16 14.21
CA ASN A 463 0.63 14.13 13.84
C ASN A 463 2.04 13.53 13.76
N THR A 464 2.19 12.22 13.98
CA THR A 464 3.49 11.54 13.98
C THR A 464 3.68 10.79 12.66
N ARG A 465 4.82 11.03 11.99
CA ARG A 465 5.19 10.32 10.76
C ARG A 465 5.61 8.88 11.03
N GLY A 466 5.49 8.04 10.00
CA GLY A 466 5.85 6.63 10.06
C GLY A 466 4.69 5.74 10.51
N ILE A 467 5.03 4.55 10.98
CA ILE A 467 4.04 3.56 11.44
C ILE A 467 3.72 3.82 12.91
N CYS A 468 2.58 4.42 13.22
CA CYS A 468 2.17 4.59 14.61
C CYS A 468 1.37 3.37 15.07
N TYR A 469 1.76 2.74 16.18
CA TYR A 469 1.00 1.66 16.80
C TYR A 469 0.44 2.09 18.15
N LEU A 470 -0.88 2.02 18.32
CA LEU A 470 -1.57 2.24 19.60
C LEU A 470 -2.05 0.91 20.16
N ARG A 471 -1.47 0.48 21.27
CA ARG A 471 -1.85 -0.73 22.01
C ARG A 471 -2.92 -0.42 23.04
N THR A 472 -4.12 -0.97 22.89
CA THR A 472 -5.26 -0.73 23.79
C THR A 472 -5.74 -2.01 24.49
N SER A 473 -6.30 -1.84 25.68
CA SER A 473 -6.63 -2.90 26.63
C SER A 473 -8.14 -3.13 26.68
N ARG A 474 -8.54 -4.39 26.89
CA ARG A 474 -9.94 -4.79 27.07
C ARG A 474 -10.58 -4.31 28.37
N PRO A 475 -9.98 -4.55 29.56
CA PRO A 475 -10.62 -4.24 30.83
C PRO A 475 -10.68 -2.73 31.09
N ASN A 476 -11.64 -2.32 31.91
CA ASN A 476 -11.68 -0.96 32.42
C ASN A 476 -10.54 -0.74 33.41
N THR A 477 -9.86 0.39 33.30
CA THR A 477 -8.82 0.81 34.26
C THR A 477 -9.13 2.21 34.79
N ALA A 478 -8.61 2.53 35.97
CA ALA A 478 -8.85 3.83 36.60
C ALA A 478 -8.18 4.96 35.80
N VAL A 479 -8.86 6.09 35.69
CA VAL A 479 -8.26 7.34 35.20
C VAL A 479 -7.32 7.89 36.27
N ILE A 480 -6.04 8.04 35.92
CA ILE A 480 -4.97 8.45 36.83
C ILE A 480 -4.40 9.82 36.49
N TYR A 481 -4.44 10.23 35.22
CA TYR A 481 -3.96 11.54 34.79
C TYR A 481 -5.04 12.62 34.88
N ASP A 482 -4.62 13.86 35.15
CA ASP A 482 -5.48 15.03 34.98
C ASP A 482 -5.75 15.28 33.49
N ASN A 483 -6.94 15.79 33.15
CA ASN A 483 -7.39 15.99 31.77
C ASN A 483 -6.49 16.94 30.95
N ASP A 484 -5.81 17.87 31.62
CA ASP A 484 -4.87 18.84 31.06
C ASP A 484 -3.41 18.33 31.03
N THR A 485 -3.16 17.09 31.46
CA THR A 485 -1.83 16.48 31.39
C THR A 485 -1.32 16.48 29.95
N VAL A 486 -0.15 17.08 29.73
CA VAL A 486 0.52 17.14 28.43
C VAL A 486 1.40 15.90 28.24
N PHE A 487 1.27 15.24 27.09
CA PHE A 487 2.09 14.09 26.69
C PHE A 487 2.91 14.42 25.46
N LYS A 488 4.06 13.76 25.31
CA LYS A 488 4.94 13.87 24.14
C LYS A 488 5.51 12.49 23.80
N VAL A 489 5.79 12.27 22.52
CA VAL A 489 6.47 11.06 22.05
C VAL A 489 7.85 10.96 22.71
N GLY A 490 8.18 9.79 23.24
CA GLY A 490 9.47 9.53 23.89
C GLY A 490 9.57 9.98 25.35
N GLU A 491 8.53 10.59 25.93
CA GLU A 491 8.52 11.00 27.34
C GLU A 491 7.65 10.07 28.20
N ALA A 492 8.27 9.38 29.16
CA ALA A 492 7.56 8.65 30.21
C ALA A 492 6.97 9.59 31.27
N LYS A 493 6.04 9.10 32.10
CA LYS A 493 5.46 9.85 33.23
C LYS A 493 5.73 9.15 34.54
N LEU A 494 6.23 9.91 35.52
CA LEU A 494 6.24 9.50 36.92
C LEU A 494 4.83 9.75 37.49
N VAL A 495 4.11 8.66 37.75
CA VAL A 495 2.74 8.70 38.30
C VAL A 495 2.71 8.66 39.82
N ARG A 496 3.81 8.23 40.44
CA ARG A 496 4.04 8.19 41.88
C ARG A 496 5.54 8.26 42.15
N SER A 497 5.93 9.03 43.16
CA SER A 497 7.32 9.14 43.63
C SER A 497 7.37 9.64 45.07
N GLY A 498 8.41 9.27 45.80
CA GLY A 498 8.72 9.73 47.16
C GLY A 498 10.22 9.82 47.42
N THR A 499 10.63 10.56 48.46
CA THR A 499 12.05 10.73 48.80
C THR A 499 12.70 9.46 49.38
N SER A 500 11.89 8.50 49.81
CA SER A 500 12.32 7.21 50.35
C SER A 500 12.18 6.06 49.35
N ASP A 501 11.95 6.34 48.06
CA ASP A 501 11.79 5.31 47.03
C ASP A 501 13.04 4.41 46.95
N ARG A 502 12.80 3.09 46.93
CA ARG A 502 13.87 2.06 46.87
C ARG A 502 13.93 1.32 45.54
N VAL A 503 12.83 1.30 44.80
CA VAL A 503 12.65 0.54 43.57
C VAL A 503 11.80 1.37 42.61
N LEU A 504 12.20 1.42 41.33
CA LEU A 504 11.37 1.96 40.25
C LEU A 504 10.57 0.83 39.62
N LEU A 505 9.25 0.89 39.75
CA LEU A 505 8.33 -0.01 39.03
C LEU A 505 7.93 0.64 37.70
N VAL A 506 8.22 -0.05 36.59
CA VAL A 506 7.82 0.40 35.25
C VAL A 506 6.72 -0.51 34.73
N GLY A 507 5.53 0.05 34.54
CA GLY A 507 4.36 -0.65 34.00
C GLY A 507 3.69 0.16 32.90
N ALA A 508 2.84 -0.49 32.11
CA ALA A 508 2.05 0.14 31.06
C ALA A 508 0.73 -0.61 30.83
N GLY A 509 -0.33 0.12 30.46
CA GLY A 509 -1.66 -0.44 30.39
C GLY A 509 -2.08 -1.03 31.74
N VAL A 510 -2.57 -2.26 31.72
CA VAL A 510 -3.02 -2.97 32.93
C VAL A 510 -1.92 -3.18 33.97
N THR A 511 -0.66 -3.31 33.56
CA THR A 511 0.45 -3.56 34.51
C THR A 511 0.89 -2.30 35.25
N LEU A 512 0.58 -1.10 34.74
CA LEU A 512 0.78 0.14 35.50
C LEU A 512 -0.14 0.17 36.73
N HIS A 513 -1.39 -0.23 36.57
CA HIS A 513 -2.35 -0.32 37.69
C HIS A 513 -1.94 -1.38 38.70
N ALA A 514 -1.45 -2.53 38.24
CA ALA A 514 -0.88 -3.54 39.11
C ALA A 514 0.37 -3.03 39.86
N ALA A 515 1.24 -2.25 39.22
CA ALA A 515 2.40 -1.64 39.85
C ALA A 515 2.01 -0.61 40.92
N LEU A 516 0.96 0.19 40.69
CA LEU A 516 0.44 1.13 41.69
C LEU A 516 -0.10 0.40 42.93
N ALA A 517 -0.87 -0.67 42.74
CA ALA A 517 -1.36 -1.50 43.84
C ALA A 517 -0.23 -2.21 44.60
N ALA A 518 0.79 -2.68 43.89
CA ALA A 518 1.99 -3.25 44.51
C ALA A 518 2.76 -2.19 45.33
N ALA A 519 2.86 -0.96 44.84
CA ALA A 519 3.48 0.14 45.57
C ALA A 519 2.67 0.54 46.83
N ASP A 520 1.34 0.42 46.82
CA ASP A 520 0.52 0.59 48.03
C ASP A 520 0.80 -0.51 49.06
N THR A 521 0.96 -1.74 48.59
CA THR A 521 1.29 -2.90 49.46
C THR A 521 2.69 -2.76 50.06
N LEU A 522 3.67 -2.31 49.28
CA LEU A 522 5.06 -2.12 49.72
C LEU A 522 5.26 -0.90 50.63
N ALA A 523 4.28 0.01 50.69
CA ALA A 523 4.32 1.19 51.55
C ALA A 523 3.73 0.94 52.95
N GLN A 524 3.02 -0.17 53.14
CA GLN A 524 2.58 -0.69 54.44
C GLN A 524 3.75 -1.41 55.12
#